data_AF-A0A2M7WI57-F1
#
_entry.id   AF-A0A2M7WI57-F1
#
_cell.length_a   1.000
_cell.length_b   1.000
_cell.length_c   1.000
_cell.angle_alpha   90.00
_cell.angle_beta   90.00
_cell.angle_gamma   90.00
#
_symmetry.space_group_name_H-M   'P 1'
#
loop_
_entity.id
_entity.type
_entity.pdbx_description
1 polymer ?
#
loop_
_entity_poly.entity_id
_entity_poly.type
_entity_poly.pdbx_seq_one_letter_code
_entity_poly.pdbx_strand_id
1 'polypeptide(L)'
;MDNRRRKYFVKEGDQWGLLIGAAILILVLAIVASGLFYILANQDLEKATYRAHFEVLRNTMQMLLPWLILVNLIGMIVVLVLSIFFTHKVSGPAYHLVKDMRKLQQGDLTISTNFRDRDRLKNVAIAMNIAIERLRHEVADIKGEISELSKVADDALKVKESIARLNRILDNLKT
;
A
#
# COMPACT_ATOMS: atom_id res chain seq x y z
N MET A 1 19.67 26.40 -11.35
CA MET A 1 19.33 26.11 -9.94
C MET A 1 18.07 26.89 -9.63
N ASP A 2 16.94 26.23 -9.40
CA ASP A 2 15.75 26.91 -8.90
C ASP A 2 14.90 25.97 -8.02
N ASN A 3 14.14 26.59 -7.14
CA ASN A 3 14.01 26.26 -5.73
C ASN A 3 12.83 25.33 -5.42
N ARG A 4 13.10 24.39 -4.50
CA ARG A 4 12.25 23.89 -3.40
C ARG A 4 10.72 23.96 -3.54
N ARG A 5 10.09 22.78 -3.41
CA ARG A 5 9.14 22.51 -2.31
C ARG A 5 9.34 21.10 -1.75
N ARG A 6 10.17 20.99 -0.71
CA ARG A 6 10.16 19.86 0.23
C ARG A 6 9.17 20.18 1.33
N LYS A 7 7.99 19.57 1.29
CA LYS A 7 7.12 19.40 2.46
C LYS A 7 6.50 18.00 2.37
N TYR A 8 7.23 17.01 2.86
CA TYR A 8 6.68 15.68 3.17
C TYR A 8 6.31 15.66 4.66
N PHE A 9 5.45 16.59 5.07
CA PHE A 9 4.73 16.46 6.33
C PHE A 9 3.27 16.25 5.95
N VAL A 10 2.88 15.00 5.82
CA VAL A 10 1.49 14.61 5.68
C VAL A 10 1.17 13.70 6.86
N LYS A 11 0.32 14.24 7.72
CA LYS A 11 -0.13 13.66 8.98
C LYS A 11 -1.19 12.59 8.71
N GLU A 12 -0.89 11.42 9.26
CA GLU A 12 -1.76 10.37 9.84
C GLU A 12 -2.80 9.64 8.97
N GLY A 13 -2.62 8.32 8.99
CA GLY A 13 -3.53 7.30 8.49
C GLY A 13 -2.82 5.95 8.52
N ASP A 14 -2.54 5.45 9.72
CA ASP A 14 -2.09 4.08 10.07
C ASP A 14 -0.96 3.41 9.26
N GLN A 15 -0.14 4.20 8.55
CA GLN A 15 1.03 3.68 7.81
C GLN A 15 2.11 3.17 8.76
N TRP A 16 2.26 3.81 9.92
CA TRP A 16 3.24 3.43 10.94
C TRP A 16 2.90 2.10 11.61
N GLY A 17 1.62 1.76 11.76
CA GLY A 17 1.20 0.53 12.45
C GLY A 17 1.69 -0.75 11.74
N LEU A 18 1.48 -0.85 10.42
CA LEU A 18 1.91 -2.02 9.64
C LEU A 18 3.43 -2.15 9.53
N LEU A 19 4.15 -1.02 9.48
CA LEU A 19 5.60 -0.98 9.31
C LEU A 19 6.34 -1.27 10.61
N ILE A 20 5.85 -0.68 11.70
CA ILE A 20 6.33 -1.00 13.05
C ILE A 20 5.99 -2.46 13.35
N GLY A 21 4.79 -2.93 12.98
CA GLY A 21 4.39 -4.34 13.13
C GLY A 21 5.31 -5.31 12.38
N ALA A 22 5.61 -5.05 11.10
CA ALA A 22 6.52 -5.89 10.32
C ALA A 22 7.97 -5.83 10.83
N ALA A 23 8.45 -4.64 11.22
CA ALA A 23 9.79 -4.49 11.80
C ALA A 23 9.92 -5.23 13.15
N ILE A 24 8.91 -5.10 14.03
CA ILE A 24 8.86 -5.83 15.30
C ILE A 24 8.79 -7.34 15.06
N LEU A 25 7.95 -7.80 14.13
CA LEU A 25 7.83 -9.22 13.82
C LEU A 25 9.15 -9.82 13.35
N ILE A 26 9.86 -9.14 12.43
CA ILE A 26 11.16 -9.61 11.93
C ILE A 26 12.22 -9.55 13.03
N LEU A 27 12.20 -8.52 13.88
CA LEU A 27 13.12 -8.38 15.01
C LEU A 27 12.90 -9.49 16.04
N VAL A 28 11.63 -9.83 16.35
CA VAL A 28 11.28 -10.97 17.19
C VAL A 28 11.76 -12.29 16.57
N LEU A 29 11.55 -12.49 15.26
CA LEU A 29 12.04 -13.69 14.56
C LEU A 29 13.57 -13.79 14.58
N ALA A 30 14.29 -12.67 14.44
CA ALA A 30 15.75 -12.64 14.51
C ALA A 30 16.26 -12.98 15.92
N ILE A 31 15.61 -12.45 16.97
CA ILE A 31 15.93 -12.79 18.36
C ILE A 31 15.65 -14.27 18.63
N VAL A 32 14.50 -14.78 18.21
CA VAL A 32 14.13 -16.19 18.40
C VAL A 32 15.10 -17.11 17.65
N ALA A 33 15.43 -16.81 16.39
CA ALA A 33 16.39 -17.58 15.62
C ALA A 33 17.79 -17.56 16.27
N SER A 34 18.21 -16.41 16.80
CA SER A 34 19.49 -16.29 17.49
C SER A 34 19.52 -17.04 18.82
N GLY A 35 18.42 -17.01 19.58
CA GLY A 35 18.27 -17.78 20.82
C GLY A 35 18.24 -19.28 20.57
N LEU A 36 17.52 -19.73 19.53
CA LEU A 36 17.50 -21.13 19.10
C LEU A 36 18.89 -21.59 18.63
N PHE A 37 19.59 -20.75 17.85
CA PHE A 37 20.96 -21.03 17.44
C PHE A 37 21.88 -21.17 18.65
N TYR A 38 21.77 -20.29 19.65
CA TYR A 38 22.55 -20.39 20.88
C TYR A 38 22.28 -21.69 21.65
N ILE A 39 21.02 -22.09 21.78
CA ILE A 39 20.63 -23.33 22.48
C ILE A 39 21.12 -24.58 21.71
N LEU A 40 20.91 -24.62 20.39
CA LEU A 40 21.35 -25.74 19.54
C LEU A 40 22.87 -25.85 19.51
N ALA A 41 23.58 -24.73 19.34
CA ALA A 41 25.02 -24.69 19.41
C ALA A 41 25.53 -25.18 20.78
N ASN A 42 24.86 -24.82 21.88
CA ASN A 42 25.22 -25.34 23.20
C ASN A 42 24.99 -26.85 23.33
N GLN A 43 23.89 -27.39 22.80
CA GLN A 43 23.58 -28.83 22.84
C GLN A 43 24.52 -29.68 21.95
N ASP A 44 24.87 -29.20 20.76
CA ASP A 44 25.78 -29.89 19.86
C ASP A 44 27.22 -29.84 20.35
N LEU A 45 27.61 -28.71 20.97
CA LEU A 45 28.91 -28.61 21.64
C LEU A 45 28.97 -29.55 22.86
N GLU A 46 27.96 -29.57 23.74
CA GLU A 46 27.92 -30.50 24.90
C GLU A 46 28.07 -31.97 24.49
N LYS A 47 27.44 -32.40 23.38
CA LYS A 47 27.54 -33.76 22.86
C LYS A 47 28.90 -34.05 22.21
N ALA A 48 29.50 -33.06 21.52
CA ALA A 48 30.81 -33.19 20.91
C ALA A 48 31.97 -33.16 21.93
N THR A 49 31.79 -32.49 23.08
CA THR A 49 32.83 -32.25 24.09
C THR A 49 32.83 -33.18 25.29
N TYR A 50 32.14 -34.33 25.25
CA TYR A 50 32.29 -35.37 26.29
C TYR A 50 33.74 -35.94 26.38
N ARG A 51 34.68 -35.45 25.54
CA ARG A 51 36.10 -35.84 25.52
C ARG A 51 37.13 -34.75 25.84
N ALA A 52 36.76 -33.48 26.09
CA ALA A 52 37.78 -32.46 26.40
C ALA A 52 37.25 -31.25 27.19
N HIS A 53 37.85 -31.03 28.37
CA HIS A 53 37.98 -29.80 29.18
C HIS A 53 36.84 -28.74 29.13
N PHE A 54 36.12 -28.61 30.26
CA PHE A 54 35.06 -27.63 30.56
C PHE A 54 35.45 -26.14 30.31
N GLU A 55 36.73 -25.81 30.26
CA GLU A 55 37.21 -24.42 30.09
C GLU A 55 37.08 -23.91 28.64
N VAL A 56 37.15 -24.81 27.64
CA VAL A 56 36.96 -24.45 26.22
C VAL A 56 35.50 -24.10 25.91
N LEU A 57 34.56 -24.69 26.65
CA LEU A 57 33.11 -24.52 26.45
C LEU A 57 32.66 -23.08 26.74
N ARG A 58 33.06 -22.54 27.90
CA ARG A 58 32.75 -21.16 28.30
C ARG A 58 33.39 -20.14 27.37
N ASN A 59 34.61 -20.43 26.91
CA ASN A 59 35.38 -19.51 26.06
C ASN A 59 34.79 -19.42 24.63
N THR A 60 34.32 -20.55 24.07
CA THR A 60 33.71 -20.58 22.74
C THR A 60 32.39 -19.81 22.69
N MET A 61 31.53 -19.97 23.70
CA MET A 61 30.26 -19.22 23.77
C MET A 61 30.45 -17.72 24.01
N GLN A 62 31.42 -17.34 24.82
CA GLN A 62 31.80 -15.93 25.00
C GLN A 62 32.40 -15.33 23.73
N MET A 63 33.10 -16.13 22.92
CA MET A 63 33.64 -15.71 21.63
C MET A 63 32.56 -15.53 20.55
N LEU A 64 31.48 -16.32 20.59
CA LEU A 64 30.36 -16.25 19.63
C LEU A 64 29.36 -15.12 19.92
N LEU A 65 29.17 -14.76 21.19
CA LEU A 65 28.28 -13.69 21.64
C LEU A 65 28.46 -12.35 20.87
N PRO A 66 29.67 -11.78 20.74
CA PRO A 66 29.86 -10.52 20.01
C PRO A 66 29.53 -10.64 18.51
N TRP A 67 29.80 -11.79 17.89
CA TRP A 67 29.42 -12.03 16.49
C TRP A 67 27.90 -12.11 16.32
N LEU A 68 27.22 -12.76 17.26
CA LEU A 68 25.76 -12.87 17.25
C LEU A 68 25.09 -11.50 17.46
N ILE A 69 25.62 -10.67 18.36
CA ILE A 69 25.19 -9.27 18.53
C ILE A 69 25.42 -8.47 17.25
N LEU A 70 26.60 -8.61 16.63
CA LEU A 70 26.95 -7.90 15.40
C LEU A 70 26.02 -8.26 14.24
N VAL A 71 25.75 -9.56 14.03
CA VAL A 71 24.84 -10.04 12.98
C VAL A 71 23.42 -9.52 13.20
N ASN A 72 22.93 -9.53 14.45
CA ASN A 72 21.62 -8.97 14.77
C ASN A 72 21.56 -7.46 14.53
N LEU A 73 22.60 -6.72 14.92
CA LEU A 73 22.65 -5.27 14.73
C LEU A 73 22.64 -4.92 13.24
N ILE A 74 23.42 -5.62 12.42
CA ILE A 74 23.43 -5.46 10.97
C ILE A 74 22.07 -5.82 10.38
N GLY A 75 21.49 -6.95 10.79
CA GLY A 75 20.16 -7.38 10.36
C GLY A 75 19.08 -6.34 10.66
N MET A 76 19.11 -5.77 11.86
CA MET A 76 18.19 -4.70 12.28
C MET A 76 18.33 -3.45 11.38
N ILE A 77 19.57 -3.00 11.11
CA ILE A 77 19.81 -1.85 10.22
C ILE A 77 19.28 -2.13 8.81
N VAL A 78 19.56 -3.31 8.26
CA VAL A 78 19.07 -3.69 6.91
C VAL A 78 17.55 -3.68 6.85
N VAL A 79 16.89 -4.26 7.85
CA VAL A 79 15.41 -4.30 7.93
C VAL A 79 14.83 -2.89 8.05
N LEU A 80 15.40 -2.02 8.89
CA LEU A 80 14.97 -0.62 9.01
C LEU A 80 15.06 0.11 7.67
N VAL A 81 16.19 -0.03 6.98
CA VAL A 81 16.43 0.60 5.67
C VAL A 81 15.43 0.07 4.64
N LEU A 82 15.25 -1.25 4.52
CA LEU A 82 14.30 -1.86 3.59
C LEU A 82 12.85 -1.45 3.89
N SER A 83 12.47 -1.40 5.16
CA SER A 83 11.13 -1.00 5.59
C SER A 83 10.83 0.44 5.18
N ILE A 84 11.75 1.37 5.43
CA ILE A 84 11.61 2.78 5.00
C ILE A 84 11.45 2.87 3.48
N PHE A 85 12.28 2.16 2.71
CA PHE A 85 12.19 2.17 1.24
C PHE A 85 10.88 1.57 0.71
N PHE A 86 10.40 0.49 1.32
CA PHE A 86 9.13 -0.14 0.92
C PHE A 86 7.95 0.79 1.20
N THR A 87 7.93 1.40 2.39
CA THR A 87 6.93 2.36 2.84
C THR A 87 6.77 3.53 1.89
N HIS A 88 7.88 4.16 1.51
CA HIS A 88 7.85 5.36 0.69
C HIS A 88 7.25 5.10 -0.69
N LYS A 89 7.45 3.89 -1.26
CA LYS A 89 6.92 3.50 -2.57
C LYS A 89 5.41 3.24 -2.58
N VAL A 90 4.78 3.04 -1.43
CA VAL A 90 3.34 2.77 -1.31
C VAL A 90 2.61 4.00 -0.77
N SER A 91 3.16 4.65 0.24
CA SER A 91 2.49 5.70 1.01
C SER A 91 2.22 6.97 0.21
N GLY A 92 3.16 7.38 -0.64
CA GLY A 92 2.97 8.52 -1.54
C GLY A 92 1.80 8.29 -2.51
N PRO A 93 1.86 7.25 -3.35
CA PRO A 93 0.76 6.90 -4.26
C PRO A 93 -0.58 6.68 -3.54
N ALA A 94 -0.59 6.03 -2.37
CA ALA A 94 -1.80 5.82 -1.59
C ALA A 94 -2.45 7.13 -1.13
N TYR A 95 -1.65 8.09 -0.65
CA TYR A 95 -2.16 9.40 -0.27
C TYR A 95 -2.78 10.16 -1.46
N HIS A 96 -2.09 10.13 -2.60
CA HIS A 96 -2.61 10.73 -3.83
C HIS A 96 -3.92 10.08 -4.26
N LEU A 97 -4.03 8.76 -4.18
CA LEU A 97 -5.26 8.03 -4.47
C LEU A 97 -6.42 8.48 -3.58
N VAL A 98 -6.22 8.54 -2.26
CA VAL A 98 -7.25 9.00 -1.31
C VAL A 98 -7.67 10.44 -1.62
N LYS A 99 -6.72 11.31 -1.96
CA LYS A 99 -7.02 12.70 -2.33
C LYS A 99 -7.88 12.77 -3.60
N ASP A 100 -7.59 11.96 -4.60
CA ASP A 100 -8.35 11.93 -5.84
C ASP A 100 -9.73 11.30 -5.62
N MET A 101 -9.84 10.25 -4.79
CA MET A 101 -11.14 9.69 -4.39
C MET A 101 -12.01 10.70 -3.63
N ARG A 102 -11.43 11.60 -2.84
CA ARG A 102 -12.19 12.70 -2.20
C ARG A 102 -12.74 13.70 -3.21
N LYS A 103 -12.04 13.97 -4.31
CA LYS A 103 -12.56 14.79 -5.40
C LYS A 103 -13.68 14.07 -6.15
N LEU A 104 -13.51 12.78 -6.40
CA LEU A 104 -14.55 11.94 -6.98
C LEU A 104 -15.83 11.94 -6.12
N GLN A 105 -15.68 11.87 -4.79
CA GLN A 105 -16.80 11.99 -3.84
C GLN A 105 -17.53 13.32 -3.94
N GLN A 106 -16.84 14.40 -4.34
CA GLN A 106 -17.43 15.72 -4.59
C GLN A 106 -18.08 15.84 -5.98
N GLY A 107 -18.09 14.77 -6.78
CA GLY A 107 -18.63 14.76 -8.13
C GLY A 107 -17.67 15.25 -9.22
N ASP A 108 -16.39 15.44 -8.90
CA ASP A 108 -15.37 15.81 -9.89
C ASP A 108 -14.94 14.58 -10.70
N LEU A 109 -15.57 14.39 -11.86
CA LEU A 109 -15.23 13.35 -12.84
C LEU A 109 -14.14 13.76 -13.82
N THR A 110 -13.51 14.93 -13.66
CA THR A 110 -12.42 15.39 -14.55
C THR A 110 -11.04 14.91 -14.11
N ILE A 111 -10.97 14.27 -12.93
CA ILE A 111 -9.73 13.80 -12.35
C ILE A 111 -9.12 12.65 -13.17
N SER A 112 -7.79 12.61 -13.17
CA SER A 112 -7.00 11.51 -13.72
C SER A 112 -5.83 11.23 -12.77
N THR A 113 -5.74 9.98 -12.32
CA THR A 113 -4.70 9.55 -11.39
C THR A 113 -3.63 8.77 -12.14
N ASN A 114 -2.38 9.23 -12.09
CA ASN A 114 -1.26 8.53 -12.69
C ASN A 114 -0.08 8.49 -11.72
N PHE A 115 0.62 7.36 -11.69
CA PHE A 115 1.75 7.09 -10.80
C PHE A 115 3.02 6.78 -11.60
N ARG A 116 4.17 7.00 -10.96
CA ARG A 116 5.48 6.79 -11.61
C ARG A 116 5.75 5.32 -11.85
N ASP A 117 6.74 5.04 -12.71
CA ASP A 117 7.01 3.67 -13.14
C ASP A 117 7.29 2.66 -12.02
N ARG A 118 7.86 3.14 -10.93
CA ARG A 118 8.32 2.33 -9.80
C ARG A 118 7.30 2.25 -8.65
N ASP A 119 6.11 2.83 -8.82
CA ASP A 119 5.07 2.87 -7.79
C ASP A 119 4.24 1.59 -7.84
N ARG A 120 3.92 1.03 -6.66
CA ARG A 120 3.26 -0.28 -6.56
C ARG A 120 1.74 -0.25 -6.78
N LEU A 121 1.13 0.95 -6.86
CA LEU A 121 -0.33 1.12 -6.95
C LEU A 121 -0.84 1.49 -8.34
N LYS A 122 -0.03 1.33 -9.39
CA LYS A 122 -0.42 1.64 -10.77
C LYS A 122 -1.71 0.95 -11.21
N ASN A 123 -1.85 -0.34 -10.95
CA ASN A 123 -3.04 -1.09 -11.35
C ASN A 123 -4.31 -0.53 -10.69
N VAL A 124 -4.20 -0.01 -9.46
CA VAL A 124 -5.31 0.64 -8.75
C VAL A 124 -5.67 1.97 -9.41
N ALA A 125 -4.67 2.79 -9.79
CA ALA A 125 -4.90 4.02 -10.53
C ALA A 125 -5.55 3.78 -11.89
N ILE A 126 -5.09 2.76 -12.63
CA ILE A 126 -5.68 2.37 -13.92
C ILE A 126 -7.15 1.96 -13.73
N ALA A 127 -7.43 1.08 -12.77
CA ALA A 127 -8.80 0.67 -12.48
C ALA A 127 -9.69 1.85 -12.07
N MET A 128 -9.17 2.78 -11.25
CA MET A 128 -9.90 3.98 -10.84
C MET A 128 -10.21 4.89 -12.03
N ASN A 129 -9.24 5.14 -12.91
CA ASN A 129 -9.45 5.95 -14.11
C ASN A 129 -10.49 5.32 -15.04
N ILE A 130 -10.46 3.99 -15.22
CA ILE A 130 -11.47 3.27 -16.02
C ILE A 130 -12.86 3.47 -15.41
N ALA A 131 -12.99 3.39 -14.07
CA ALA A 131 -14.26 3.61 -13.39
C ALA A 131 -14.75 5.07 -13.55
N ILE A 132 -13.86 6.05 -13.39
CA ILE A 132 -14.19 7.48 -13.59
C ILE A 132 -14.63 7.75 -15.02
N GLU A 133 -13.95 7.15 -16.01
CA GLU A 133 -14.30 7.33 -17.42
C GLU A 133 -15.68 6.75 -17.73
N ARG A 134 -16.01 5.57 -17.19
CA ARG A 134 -17.37 5.00 -17.30
C ARG A 134 -18.40 5.93 -16.68
N LEU A 135 -18.17 6.41 -15.46
CA LEU A 135 -19.09 7.38 -14.82
C LEU A 135 -19.25 8.66 -15.65
N ARG A 136 -18.17 9.14 -16.27
CA ARG A 136 -18.21 10.32 -17.13
C ARG A 136 -19.09 10.09 -18.36
N HIS A 137 -18.96 8.94 -19.01
CA HIS A 137 -19.81 8.56 -20.14
C HIS A 137 -21.29 8.49 -19.75
N GLU A 138 -21.63 7.78 -18.68
CA GLU A 138 -23.01 7.64 -18.20
C GLU A 138 -23.63 9.01 -17.87
N VAL A 139 -22.88 9.89 -17.19
CA VAL A 139 -23.33 11.26 -16.89
C VAL A 139 -23.49 12.09 -18.16
N ALA A 140 -22.63 11.90 -19.17
CA ALA A 140 -22.74 12.59 -20.45
C ALA A 140 -23.99 12.14 -21.22
N ASP A 141 -24.28 10.84 -21.25
CA ASP A 141 -25.46 10.27 -21.90
C ASP A 141 -26.76 10.76 -21.24
N ILE A 142 -26.81 10.77 -19.90
CA ILE A 142 -27.94 11.34 -19.15
C ILE A 142 -28.13 12.83 -19.49
N LYS A 143 -27.05 13.62 -19.54
CA LYS A 143 -27.13 15.04 -19.91
C LYS A 143 -27.61 15.23 -21.36
N GLY A 144 -27.19 14.36 -22.26
CA GLY A 144 -27.64 14.34 -23.66
C GLY A 144 -29.14 14.12 -23.76
N GLU A 145 -29.65 13.06 -23.12
CA GLU A 145 -31.09 12.74 -23.12
C GLU A 145 -31.94 13.82 -22.44
N ILE A 146 -31.47 14.42 -21.34
CA ILE A 146 -32.15 15.56 -20.72
C ILE A 146 -32.22 16.76 -21.67
N SER A 147 -31.14 17.02 -22.44
CA SER A 147 -31.14 18.08 -23.44
C SER A 147 -32.12 17.79 -24.57
N GLU A 148 -32.23 16.55 -25.04
CA GLU A 148 -33.23 16.15 -26.03
C GLU A 148 -34.65 16.31 -25.49
N LEU A 149 -34.89 15.84 -24.27
CA LEU A 149 -36.18 15.96 -23.58
C LEU A 149 -36.65 17.43 -23.52
N SER A 150 -35.74 18.36 -23.21
CA SER A 150 -36.05 19.80 -23.17
C SER A 150 -36.47 20.38 -24.53
N LYS A 151 -35.99 19.81 -25.64
CA LYS A 151 -36.33 20.26 -27.00
C LYS A 151 -37.66 19.70 -27.50
N VAL A 152 -38.11 18.57 -26.94
CA VAL A 152 -39.34 17.87 -27.35
C VAL A 152 -40.44 17.95 -26.29
N ALA A 153 -40.31 18.88 -25.33
CA ALA A 153 -41.19 18.97 -24.16
C ALA A 153 -42.68 19.13 -24.51
N ASP A 154 -43.00 19.71 -25.67
CA ASP A 154 -44.39 19.90 -26.14
C ASP A 154 -44.97 18.65 -26.83
N ASP A 155 -44.15 17.63 -27.12
CA ASP A 155 -44.54 16.38 -27.79
C ASP A 155 -44.58 15.23 -26.77
N ALA A 156 -45.77 14.94 -26.27
CA ALA A 156 -45.98 13.92 -25.24
C ALA A 156 -45.47 12.52 -25.63
N LEU A 157 -45.45 12.20 -26.93
CA LEU A 157 -45.01 10.89 -27.42
C LEU A 157 -43.47 10.80 -27.37
N LYS A 158 -42.78 11.85 -27.82
CA LYS A 158 -41.30 11.95 -27.73
C LYS A 158 -40.79 12.11 -26.29
N VAL A 159 -41.55 12.77 -25.43
CA VAL A 159 -41.27 12.83 -23.98
C VAL A 159 -41.28 11.42 -23.39
N LYS A 160 -42.30 10.63 -23.71
CA LYS A 160 -42.41 9.24 -23.22
C LYS A 160 -41.25 8.36 -23.70
N GLU A 161 -40.82 8.51 -24.97
CA GLU A 161 -39.65 7.81 -25.51
C GLU A 161 -38.35 8.21 -24.80
N SER A 162 -38.14 9.51 -24.57
CA SER A 162 -36.93 10.04 -23.91
C SER A 162 -36.85 9.57 -22.44
N ILE A 163 -37.98 9.53 -21.72
CA ILE A 163 -38.06 8.94 -20.37
C ILE A 163 -37.71 7.45 -20.41
N ALA A 164 -38.19 6.70 -21.41
CA ALA A 164 -37.85 5.28 -21.55
C ALA A 164 -36.35 5.05 -21.81
N ARG A 165 -35.69 5.92 -22.60
CA ARG A 165 -34.23 5.88 -22.80
C ARG A 165 -33.47 6.19 -21.52
N LEU A 166 -33.87 7.23 -20.78
CA LEU A 166 -33.29 7.55 -19.47
C LEU A 166 -33.41 6.38 -18.48
N ASN A 167 -34.57 5.73 -18.40
CA ASN A 167 -34.76 4.57 -17.53
C ASN A 167 -33.82 3.41 -17.91
N ARG A 168 -33.59 3.15 -19.21
CA ARG A 168 -32.62 2.12 -19.63
C ARG A 168 -31.18 2.44 -19.22
N ILE A 169 -30.79 3.71 -19.30
CA ILE A 169 -29.45 4.15 -18.85
C ILE A 169 -29.34 3.92 -17.33
N LEU A 170 -30.38 4.30 -16.57
CA LEU A 170 -30.41 4.09 -15.12
C LEU A 170 -30.43 2.60 -14.73
N ASP A 171 -31.11 1.74 -15.48
CA ASP A 171 -31.13 0.28 -15.23
C ASP A 171 -29.73 -0.36 -15.39
N ASN A 172 -28.87 0.22 -16.23
CA ASN A 172 -27.48 -0.23 -16.39
C ASN A 172 -26.59 0.16 -15.19
N LEU A 173 -26.97 1.20 -14.46
CA LEU A 173 -26.32 1.60 -13.21
C LEU A 173 -26.86 0.75 -12.07
N LYS A 174 -26.09 -0.27 -11.66
CA LYS A 174 -26.34 -0.99 -10.40
C LYS A 174 -26.25 -0.01 -9.24
N THR A 175 -27.40 0.52 -8.83
CA THR A 175 -27.59 1.45 -7.71
C THR A 175 -28.25 0.76 -6.55
#